data_AF-A0A1H8A5P0-F1
#
_entry.id   AF-A0A1H8A5P0-F1
#
_cell.length_a   1.000
_cell.length_b   1.000
_cell.length_c   1.000
_cell.angle_alpha   90.00
_cell.angle_beta   90.00
_cell.angle_gamma   90.00
#
_symmetry.space_group_name_H-M   'P 1'
#
loop_
_entity.id
_entity.type
_entity.pdbx_description
1 polymer ?
#
loop_
_entity_poly.entity_id
_entity_poly.type
_entity_poly.pdbx_seq_one_letter_code
_entity_poly.pdbx_strand_id
1 'polypeptide(L)'
;MVIFFKQADRYSYYMEQINIKQTTPLHQEWLRRLDFYHFELFLIQEQLDEVAEDCIDGDISEKAVHFKDRLTIRKNDIDRLRNRIRESLACLATEIMDESTIEYTLQVFGTLNQECLSQQQSINELKKEFDHFTAELV
;
A
#
# COMPACT_ATOMS: atom_id res chain seq x y z
N MET A 1 22.43 14.57 26.50
CA MET A 1 20.98 14.72 26.70
C MET A 1 20.34 14.89 25.32
N VAL A 2 19.61 13.85 24.87
CA VAL A 2 18.54 13.77 23.84
C VAL A 2 18.76 14.58 22.54
N ILE A 3 19.26 13.99 21.43
CA ILE A 3 18.57 13.31 20.30
C ILE A 3 17.46 14.15 19.62
N PHE A 4 17.41 14.05 18.28
CA PHE A 4 16.29 14.32 17.34
C PHE A 4 16.39 15.59 16.49
N PHE A 5 17.16 15.58 15.39
CA PHE A 5 16.86 16.36 14.17
C PHE A 5 17.70 15.85 12.98
N LYS A 6 17.54 14.57 12.58
CA LYS A 6 18.24 14.05 11.38
C LYS A 6 17.34 13.30 10.38
N GLN A 7 16.03 13.29 10.62
CA GLN A 7 15.05 12.66 9.74
C GLN A 7 14.33 13.69 8.86
N ALA A 8 14.00 14.89 9.39
CA ALA A 8 13.19 15.89 8.68
C ALA A 8 13.91 16.49 7.44
N ASP A 9 15.19 16.83 7.55
CA ASP A 9 15.94 17.46 6.44
C ASP A 9 16.17 16.51 5.26
N ARG A 10 16.19 15.19 5.52
CA ARG A 10 16.38 14.22 4.44
C ARG A 10 15.16 14.16 3.52
N TYR A 11 13.95 14.41 4.04
CA TYR A 11 12.73 14.47 3.23
C TYR A 11 12.61 15.79 2.46
N SER A 12 13.09 16.91 3.03
CA SER A 12 13.12 18.22 2.36
C SER A 12 14.00 18.19 1.10
N TYR A 13 15.17 17.55 1.16
CA TYR A 13 16.10 17.43 0.02
C TYR A 13 15.60 16.52 -1.11
N TYR A 14 14.79 15.49 -0.81
CA TYR A 14 14.19 14.64 -1.86
C TYR A 14 12.98 15.31 -2.53
N MET A 15 12.31 16.26 -1.86
CA MET A 15 11.23 17.06 -2.43
C MET A 15 11.75 18.18 -3.35
N GLU A 16 13.03 18.55 -3.24
CA GLU A 16 13.63 19.66 -3.99
C GLU A 16 13.66 19.49 -5.52
N GLN A 17 13.35 18.31 -6.07
CA GLN A 17 13.38 18.09 -7.54
C GLN A 17 12.33 17.10 -8.09
N ILE A 18 11.16 16.94 -7.46
CA ILE A 18 10.06 16.24 -8.15
C ILE A 18 9.48 17.20 -9.18
N ASN A 19 10.02 17.13 -10.40
CA ASN A 19 9.41 17.78 -11.54
C ASN A 19 8.03 17.12 -11.77
N ILE A 20 6.98 17.89 -11.98
CA ILE A 20 5.63 17.38 -12.31
C ILE A 20 5.68 16.35 -13.46
N LYS A 21 6.65 16.46 -14.37
CA LYS A 21 6.88 15.46 -15.42
C LYS A 21 7.23 14.06 -14.91
N GLN A 22 7.81 13.94 -13.72
CA GLN A 22 8.17 12.67 -13.08
C GLN A 22 7.04 12.09 -12.22
N THR A 23 6.01 12.87 -11.87
CA THR A 23 4.91 12.36 -11.04
C THR A 23 4.06 11.33 -11.80
N THR A 24 3.83 11.53 -13.10
CA THR A 24 3.03 10.61 -13.91
C THR A 24 3.66 9.20 -14.02
N PRO A 25 4.94 9.04 -14.39
CA PRO A 25 5.61 7.73 -14.35
C PRO A 25 5.57 7.07 -12.97
N LEU A 26 5.71 7.85 -11.89
CA LEU A 26 5.68 7.33 -10.52
C LEU A 26 4.29 6.84 -10.10
N HIS A 27 3.22 7.57 -10.44
CA HIS A 27 1.85 7.09 -10.23
C HIS A 27 1.59 5.78 -10.98
N GLN A 28 2.06 5.64 -12.23
CA GLN A 28 1.92 4.40 -12.99
C GLN A 28 2.69 3.24 -12.36
N GLU A 29 3.88 3.51 -11.81
CA GLU A 29 4.66 2.52 -11.06
C GLU A 29 3.92 2.09 -9.78
N TRP A 30 3.33 3.03 -9.04
CA TRP A 30 2.52 2.72 -7.86
C TRP A 30 1.31 1.88 -8.20
N LEU A 31 0.58 2.21 -9.27
CA LEU A 31 -0.55 1.40 -9.74
C LEU A 31 -0.13 -0.04 -10.04
N ARG A 32 0.97 -0.23 -10.76
CA ARG A 32 1.52 -1.56 -11.06
C ARG A 32 1.87 -2.35 -9.80
N ARG A 33 2.47 -1.68 -8.79
CA ARG A 33 2.77 -2.32 -7.49
C ARG A 33 1.50 -2.68 -6.72
N LEU A 34 0.50 -1.81 -6.71
CA LEU A 34 -0.78 -2.08 -6.06
C LEU A 34 -1.53 -3.23 -6.73
N ASP A 35 -1.42 -3.38 -8.05
CA ASP A 35 -1.99 -4.53 -8.77
C ASP A 35 -1.26 -5.83 -8.40
N PHE A 36 0.07 -5.79 -8.30
CA PHE A 36 0.86 -6.91 -7.79
C PHE A 36 0.45 -7.31 -6.36
N TYR A 37 0.33 -6.34 -5.46
CA TYR A 37 -0.08 -6.60 -4.08
C TYR A 37 -1.51 -7.12 -3.96
N HIS A 38 -2.43 -6.61 -4.77
CA HIS A 38 -3.78 -7.15 -4.83
C HIS A 38 -3.78 -8.63 -5.25
N PHE A 39 -2.93 -9.01 -6.21
CA PHE A 39 -2.75 -10.41 -6.59
C PHE A 39 -2.12 -11.24 -5.48
N GLU A 40 -1.12 -10.73 -4.75
CA GLU A 40 -0.56 -11.44 -3.59
C GLU A 40 -1.61 -11.69 -2.49
N LEU A 41 -2.45 -10.69 -2.18
CA LEU A 41 -3.54 -10.86 -1.22
C LEU A 41 -4.60 -11.86 -1.71
N PHE A 42 -4.77 -12.01 -3.02
CA PHE A 42 -5.61 -13.07 -3.58
C PHE A 42 -5.00 -14.44 -3.34
N LEU A 43 -3.70 -14.62 -3.60
CA LEU A 43 -3.02 -15.90 -3.34
C LEU A 43 -3.07 -16.30 -1.85
N ILE A 44 -2.83 -15.36 -0.94
CA ILE A 44 -2.93 -15.61 0.50
C ILE A 44 -4.35 -16.04 0.88
N GLN A 45 -5.38 -15.42 0.28
CA GLN A 45 -6.76 -15.80 0.52
C GLN A 45 -7.05 -17.23 0.07
N GLU A 46 -6.63 -17.62 -1.13
CA GLU A 46 -6.85 -18.98 -1.65
C GLU A 46 -6.20 -20.02 -0.73
N GLN A 47 -4.94 -19.80 -0.34
CA GLN A 47 -4.23 -20.71 0.58
C GLN A 47 -4.89 -20.77 1.96
N LEU A 48 -5.41 -19.65 2.45
CA LEU A 48 -6.12 -19.61 3.72
C LEU A 48 -7.44 -20.37 3.67
N ASP A 49 -8.15 -20.29 2.56
CA ASP A 49 -9.40 -21.01 2.36
C ASP A 49 -9.16 -22.52 2.27
N GLU A 50 -8.11 -22.96 1.56
CA GLU A 50 -7.67 -24.37 1.54
C GLU A 50 -7.39 -24.90 2.96
N VAL A 51 -6.59 -24.16 3.73
CA VAL A 51 -6.26 -24.53 5.12
C VAL A 51 -7.50 -24.58 6.02
N ALA A 52 -8.43 -23.63 5.84
CA ALA A 52 -9.63 -23.56 6.67
C ALA A 52 -10.64 -24.68 6.35
N GLU A 53 -10.69 -25.16 5.10
CA GLU A 53 -11.55 -26.28 4.71
C GLU A 53 -11.09 -27.61 5.31
N ASP A 54 -9.77 -27.83 5.37
CA ASP A 54 -9.18 -29.07 5.86
C ASP A 54 -9.09 -29.16 7.40
N CYS A 55 -9.38 -28.07 8.11
CA CYS A 55 -9.11 -27.97 9.54
C CYS A 55 -10.35 -28.11 10.44
N ILE A 56 -10.31 -29.08 11.35
CA ILE A 56 -11.35 -29.35 12.37
C ILE A 56 -11.02 -28.66 13.71
N ASP A 57 -9.78 -28.18 13.89
CA ASP A 57 -9.34 -27.51 15.11
C ASP A 57 -9.92 -26.08 15.22
N GLY A 58 -10.50 -25.79 16.39
CA GLY A 58 -11.11 -24.49 16.69
C GLY A 58 -10.11 -23.33 16.74
N ASP A 59 -8.87 -23.55 17.18
CA ASP A 59 -7.84 -22.48 17.25
C ASP A 59 -7.41 -22.03 15.86
N ILE A 60 -7.29 -22.97 14.92
CA ILE A 60 -6.94 -22.69 13.52
C ILE A 60 -8.09 -21.96 12.83
N SER A 61 -9.34 -22.34 13.12
CA SER A 61 -10.52 -21.65 12.60
C SER A 61 -10.58 -20.19 13.07
N GLU A 62 -10.25 -19.89 14.33
CA GLU A 62 -10.24 -18.52 14.85
C GLU A 62 -9.15 -17.67 14.19
N LYS A 63 -7.92 -18.20 14.08
CA LYS A 63 -6.82 -17.55 13.36
C LYS A 63 -7.18 -17.29 11.90
N ALA A 64 -7.84 -18.23 11.24
CA ALA A 64 -8.26 -18.06 9.86
C ALA A 64 -9.25 -16.91 9.69
N VAL A 65 -10.22 -16.75 10.60
CA VAL A 65 -11.13 -15.61 10.60
C VAL A 65 -10.38 -14.29 10.73
N HIS A 66 -9.40 -14.20 11.64
CA HIS A 66 -8.57 -13.01 11.79
C HIS A 66 -7.78 -12.65 10.51
N PHE A 67 -7.25 -13.64 9.80
CA PHE A 67 -6.60 -13.39 8.52
C PHE A 67 -7.60 -12.94 7.45
N LYS A 68 -8.79 -13.54 7.35
CA LYS A 68 -9.84 -13.12 6.38
C LYS A 68 -10.26 -11.66 6.57
N ASP A 69 -10.43 -11.22 7.82
CA ASP A 69 -10.77 -9.83 8.13
C ASP A 69 -9.66 -8.87 7.70
N ARG A 70 -8.40 -9.20 8.02
CA ARG A 70 -7.25 -8.39 7.62
C ARG A 70 -7.09 -8.34 6.10
N LEU A 71 -7.25 -9.46 5.40
CA LEU A 71 -7.22 -9.52 3.94
C LEU A 71 -8.29 -8.62 3.32
N THR A 72 -9.50 -8.65 3.85
CA THR A 72 -10.61 -7.80 3.38
C THR A 72 -10.28 -6.32 3.55
N ILE A 73 -9.78 -5.92 4.73
CA ILE A 73 -9.36 -4.53 4.99
C ILE A 73 -8.27 -4.10 4.01
N ARG A 74 -7.25 -4.94 3.78
CA ARG A 74 -6.15 -4.61 2.87
C ARG A 74 -6.58 -4.51 1.42
N LYS A 75 -7.46 -5.39 0.95
CA LYS A 75 -8.03 -5.31 -0.41
C LYS A 75 -8.77 -3.97 -0.61
N ASN A 76 -9.62 -3.59 0.35
CA ASN A 76 -10.35 -2.32 0.31
C ASN A 76 -9.40 -1.10 0.35
N ASP A 77 -8.35 -1.15 1.17
CA ASP A 77 -7.35 -0.09 1.25
C ASP A 77 -6.62 0.10 -0.09
N ILE A 78 -6.20 -1.00 -0.73
CA ILE A 78 -5.56 -0.97 -2.05
C ILE A 78 -6.50 -0.35 -3.09
N ASP A 79 -7.75 -0.78 -3.13
CA ASP A 79 -8.71 -0.27 -4.11
C ASP A 79 -8.96 1.23 -3.94
N ARG A 80 -9.10 1.68 -2.69
CA ARG A 80 -9.23 3.11 -2.37
C ARG A 80 -8.00 3.90 -2.80
N LEU A 81 -6.81 3.40 -2.52
CA LEU A 81 -5.54 4.05 -2.90
C LEU A 81 -5.39 4.09 -4.43
N ARG A 82 -5.75 3.01 -5.13
CA ARG A 82 -5.72 2.93 -6.59
C ARG A 82 -6.64 3.99 -7.21
N ASN A 83 -7.84 4.17 -6.66
CA ASN A 83 -8.78 5.18 -7.13
C ASN A 83 -8.24 6.59 -6.92
N ARG A 84 -7.69 6.90 -5.75
CA ARG A 84 -7.08 8.21 -5.46
C ARG A 84 -5.89 8.52 -6.37
N ILE A 85 -5.06 7.53 -6.69
CA ILE A 85 -3.96 7.69 -7.65
C ILE A 85 -4.49 8.01 -9.06
N ARG A 86 -5.56 7.34 -9.49
CA ARG A 86 -6.20 7.59 -10.78
C ARG A 86 -6.85 8.98 -10.85
N GLU A 87 -7.48 9.42 -9.77
CA GLU A 87 -8.01 10.78 -9.64
C GLU A 87 -6.89 11.83 -9.75
N SER A 88 -5.79 11.64 -9.01
CA SER A 88 -4.60 12.49 -9.07
C SER A 88 -4.03 12.57 -10.50
N LEU A 89 -3.92 11.44 -11.20
CA LEU A 89 -3.51 11.38 -12.61
C LEU A 89 -4.47 12.12 -13.55
N ALA A 90 -5.78 12.02 -13.31
CA ALA A 90 -6.78 12.71 -14.11
C ALA A 90 -6.67 14.24 -13.93
N CYS A 91 -6.51 14.73 -12.69
CA CYS A 91 -6.29 16.15 -12.40
C CYS A 91 -5.06 16.70 -13.13
N LEU A 92 -3.93 15.98 -13.04
CA LEU A 92 -2.70 16.31 -13.75
C LEU A 92 -2.85 16.42 -15.28
N ALA A 93 -3.76 15.65 -15.87
CA ALA A 93 -3.99 15.67 -17.31
C ALA A 93 -4.87 16.85 -17.77
N THR A 94 -5.62 17.48 -16.86
CA THR A 94 -6.63 18.50 -17.19
C THR A 94 -6.22 19.94 -16.89
N GLU A 95 -5.15 20.17 -16.11
CA GLU A 95 -4.89 21.49 -15.54
C GLU A 95 -3.90 22.37 -16.35
N ILE A 96 -4.31 23.62 -16.61
CA ILE A 96 -3.39 24.74 -16.86
C ILE A 96 -2.80 25.10 -15.50
N MET A 97 -1.56 24.69 -15.26
CA MET A 97 -0.96 24.74 -13.94
C MET A 97 -0.59 26.16 -13.54
N ASP A 98 -1.36 26.77 -12.63
CA ASP A 98 -0.89 27.91 -11.84
C ASP A 98 -0.05 27.43 -10.65
N GLU A 99 0.66 28.37 -10.00
CA GLU A 99 1.59 28.06 -8.90
C GLU A 99 0.90 27.37 -7.70
N SER A 100 -0.33 27.77 -7.38
CA SER A 100 -1.09 27.19 -6.27
C SER A 100 -1.52 25.74 -6.54
N THR A 101 -1.86 25.45 -7.80
CA THR A 101 -2.24 24.13 -8.28
C THR A 101 -1.04 23.17 -8.28
N ILE A 102 0.15 23.67 -8.62
CA ILE A 102 1.41 22.92 -8.54
C ILE A 102 1.72 22.51 -7.10
N GLU A 103 1.62 23.44 -6.15
CA GLU A 103 1.91 23.17 -4.74
C GLU A 103 0.96 22.10 -4.17
N TYR A 104 -0.35 22.26 -4.42
CA TYR A 104 -1.35 21.27 -4.02
C TYR A 104 -1.08 19.89 -4.61
N THR A 105 -0.76 19.83 -5.90
CA THR A 105 -0.43 18.59 -6.60
C THR A 105 0.77 17.87 -5.98
N LEU A 106 1.83 18.60 -5.65
CA LEU A 106 3.02 18.04 -5.02
C LEU A 106 2.72 17.53 -3.60
N GLN A 107 1.86 18.22 -2.86
CA GLN A 107 1.40 17.77 -1.55
C GLN A 107 0.62 16.46 -1.66
N VAL A 108 -0.36 16.38 -2.57
CA VAL A 108 -1.14 15.16 -2.82
C VAL A 108 -0.22 14.02 -3.24
N PHE A 109 0.73 14.27 -4.14
CA PHE A 109 1.74 13.29 -4.56
C PHE A 109 2.54 12.74 -3.36
N GLY A 110 3.01 13.63 -2.48
CA GLY A 110 3.72 13.25 -1.28
C GLY A 110 2.90 12.35 -0.37
N THR A 111 1.63 12.68 -0.15
CA THR A 111 0.69 11.86 0.63
C THR A 111 0.49 10.49 0.00
N LEU A 112 0.21 10.42 -1.31
CA LEU A 112 0.00 9.15 -2.01
C LEU A 112 1.24 8.25 -1.96
N ASN A 113 2.43 8.83 -2.06
CA ASN A 113 3.68 8.08 -1.93
C ASN A 113 3.80 7.43 -0.54
N GLN A 114 3.52 8.18 0.53
CA GLN A 114 3.58 7.64 1.89
C GLN A 114 2.56 6.53 2.11
N GLU A 115 1.35 6.69 1.58
CA GLU A 115 0.31 5.67 1.64
C GLU A 115 0.72 4.40 0.88
N CYS A 116 1.32 4.53 -0.31
CA CYS A 116 1.84 3.38 -1.08
C CYS A 116 2.92 2.62 -0.29
N LEU A 117 3.86 3.34 0.33
CA LEU A 117 4.92 2.74 1.14
C LEU A 117 4.35 2.04 2.38
N SER A 118 3.37 2.66 3.04
CA SER A 118 2.69 2.08 4.20
C SER A 118 1.91 0.81 3.85
N GLN A 119 1.22 0.79 2.70
CA GLN A 119 0.53 -0.40 2.20
C GLN A 119 1.52 -1.51 1.87
N GLN A 120 2.62 -1.19 1.16
CA GLN A 120 3.69 -2.15 0.89
C GLN A 120 4.23 -2.77 2.20
N GLN A 121 4.48 -1.98 3.22
CA GLN A 121 4.96 -2.49 4.51
C GLN A 121 3.91 -3.42 5.15
N SER A 122 2.66 -2.97 5.23
CA SER A 122 1.57 -3.71 5.88
C SER A 122 1.31 -5.07 5.21
N ILE A 123 1.44 -5.15 3.90
CA ILE A 123 1.23 -6.40 3.14
C ILE A 123 2.41 -7.34 3.31
N ASN A 124 3.64 -6.83 3.31
CA ASN A 124 4.82 -7.63 3.60
C ASN A 124 4.80 -8.21 5.03
N GLU A 125 4.29 -7.46 6.00
CA GLU A 125 4.08 -7.94 7.37
C GLU A 125 3.01 -9.04 7.40
N LEU A 126 1.84 -8.81 6.79
CA LEU A 126 0.77 -9.81 6.70
C LEU A 126 1.25 -11.11 6.05
N LYS A 127 2.04 -11.01 4.97
CA LYS A 127 2.61 -12.16 4.28
C LYS A 127 3.55 -12.96 5.18
N LYS A 128 4.46 -12.29 5.89
CA LYS A 128 5.37 -12.97 6.84
C LYS A 128 4.62 -13.68 7.96
N GLU A 129 3.58 -13.04 8.50
CA GLU A 129 2.73 -13.66 9.52
C GLU A 129 1.98 -14.87 8.98
N PHE A 130 1.48 -14.79 7.75
CA PHE A 130 0.81 -15.91 7.08
C PHE A 130 1.77 -17.07 6.76
N ASP A 131 2.98 -16.77 6.28
CA ASP A 131 4.03 -17.77 6.03
C ASP A 131 4.40 -18.51 7.34
N HIS A 132 4.45 -17.79 8.46
CA HIS A 132 4.70 -18.40 9.77
C HIS A 132 3.53 -19.28 10.21
N PHE A 133 2.29 -18.78 10.09
CA PHE A 133 1.08 -19.54 10.40
C PHE A 133 1.00 -20.85 9.60
N THR A 134 1.23 -20.80 8.29
CA THR A 134 1.19 -21.99 7.43
C THR A 134 2.33 -22.97 7.73
N ALA A 135 3.51 -22.49 8.12
CA ALA A 135 4.62 -23.35 8.53
C ALA A 135 4.36 -24.10 9.86
N GLU A 136 3.49 -23.58 10.73
CA GLU A 136 3.09 -24.28 11.97
C GLU A 136 2.06 -25.40 11.73
N LEU A 137 1.44 -25.43 10.55
CA LEU A 137 0.42 -26.41 10.18
C LEU A 137 0.98 -27.68 9.52
N VAL A 138 2.24 -27.65 9.08
CA VAL A 138 2.96 -28.76 8.41
C VAL A 138 3.80 -29.55 9.42
#